data_AF-A0A3S5CBR6-F1
#
_entry.id   AF-A0A3S5CBR6-F1
#
_cell.length_a   1.000
_cell.length_b   1.000
_cell.length_c   1.000
_cell.angle_alpha   90.00
_cell.angle_beta   90.00
_cell.angle_gamma   90.00
#
_symmetry.space_group_name_H-M   'P 1'
#
loop_
_entity.id
_entity.type
_entity.pdbx_description
1 polymer ?
#
loop_
_entity_poly.entity_id
_entity_poly.type
_entity_poly.pdbx_seq_one_letter_code
_entity_poly.pdbx_strand_id
1 'polypeptide(L)'
;MRLKLENDPPNGYVNLDKFLPLMQEMLAERRFVLTSEKELVKAFQVLDAGKKNYVAAEALEMVLTSEGNFGILMHKSLLGEPFSKEEMEEMLAAALDPQKGIILYQDYAAILAGEDDELG
;
A
#
# COMPACT_ATOMS: atom_id res chain seq x y z
N MET A 1 18.13 -5.47 -13.36
CA MET A 1 19.21 -5.55 -12.37
C MET A 1 18.70 -6.35 -11.18
N ARG A 2 19.25 -7.54 -10.90
CA ARG A 2 18.78 -8.42 -9.82
C ARG A 2 19.50 -7.99 -8.54
N LEU A 3 18.79 -7.36 -7.61
CA LEU A 3 19.35 -6.93 -6.33
C LEU A 3 19.71 -8.19 -5.54
N LYS A 4 21.00 -8.44 -5.31
CA LYS A 4 21.49 -9.59 -4.54
C LYS A 4 21.32 -9.34 -3.03
N LEU A 5 20.09 -9.08 -2.60
CA LEU A 5 19.71 -8.94 -1.20
C LEU A 5 19.42 -10.28 -0.53
N GLU A 6 18.98 -11.25 -1.33
CA GLU A 6 18.67 -12.60 -0.85
C GLU A 6 19.95 -13.32 -0.42
N ASN A 7 19.88 -13.97 0.75
CA ASN A 7 20.95 -14.84 1.22
C ASN A 7 21.04 -16.09 0.33
N ASP A 8 22.26 -16.64 0.21
CA ASP A 8 22.50 -17.92 -0.45
C ASP A 8 23.09 -18.90 0.58
N PRO A 9 22.32 -19.90 1.04
CA PRO A 9 20.94 -20.22 0.66
C PRO A 9 19.89 -19.24 1.23
N PRO A 10 18.69 -19.14 0.62
CA PRO A 10 17.59 -18.32 1.14
C PRO A 10 17.16 -18.81 2.52
N ASN A 11 17.10 -17.91 3.49
CA ASN A 11 16.76 -18.23 4.89
C ASN A 11 15.67 -17.32 5.47
N GLY A 12 15.04 -16.47 4.65
CA GLY A 12 14.00 -15.53 5.09
C GLY A 12 14.52 -14.28 5.80
N TYR A 13 15.83 -14.15 6.02
CA TYR A 13 16.45 -12.96 6.61
C TYR A 13 17.20 -12.16 5.55
N VAL A 14 17.43 -10.88 5.83
CA VAL A 14 18.29 -10.00 5.04
C VAL A 14 19.51 -9.59 5.86
N ASN A 15 20.69 -9.60 5.26
CA ASN A 15 21.91 -9.12 5.92
C ASN A 15 21.96 -7.59 5.90
N LEU A 16 21.99 -6.97 7.08
CA LEU A 16 21.96 -5.52 7.23
C LEU A 16 23.12 -4.83 6.49
N ASP A 17 24.34 -5.40 6.53
CA ASP A 17 25.52 -4.82 5.88
C ASP A 17 25.39 -4.79 4.35
N LYS A 18 24.62 -5.71 3.76
CA LYS A 18 24.30 -5.72 2.32
C LYS A 18 23.11 -4.82 1.99
N PHE A 19 22.12 -4.78 2.87
CA PHE A 19 20.87 -4.07 2.64
C PHE A 19 20.99 -2.56 2.81
N LEU A 20 21.62 -2.13 3.90
CA LEU A 20 21.72 -0.73 4.26
C LEU A 20 22.35 0.14 3.15
N PRO A 21 23.52 -0.19 2.56
CA PRO A 21 24.12 0.66 1.53
C PRO A 21 23.24 0.73 0.27
N LEU A 22 22.58 -0.37 -0.11
CA LEU A 22 21.72 -0.41 -1.28
C LEU A 22 20.44 0.41 -1.07
N MET A 23 19.81 0.30 0.08
CA MET A 23 18.61 1.09 0.39
C MET A 23 18.94 2.58 0.50
N GLN A 24 20.10 2.94 1.08
CA GLN A 24 20.56 4.32 1.13
C GLN A 24 20.75 4.90 -0.27
N GLU A 25 21.38 4.15 -1.18
CA GLU A 25 21.52 4.54 -2.59
C GLU A 25 20.14 4.74 -3.24
N MET A 26 19.21 3.79 -3.07
CA MET A 26 17.88 3.89 -3.65
C MET A 26 17.05 5.06 -3.13
N LEU A 27 17.16 5.36 -1.83
CA LEU A 27 16.53 6.52 -1.21
C LEU A 27 17.15 7.82 -1.73
N ALA A 28 18.48 7.88 -1.85
CA ALA A 28 19.18 9.03 -2.41
C ALA A 28 18.83 9.26 -3.89
N GLU A 29 18.66 8.18 -4.66
CA GLU A 29 18.23 8.20 -6.06
C GLU A 29 16.72 8.45 -6.22
N ARG A 30 15.96 8.56 -5.12
CA ARG A 30 14.48 8.69 -5.10
C ARG A 30 13.79 7.66 -5.99
N ARG A 31 14.29 6.43 -6.00
CA ARG A 31 13.77 5.35 -6.87
C ARG A 31 12.43 4.80 -6.44
N PHE A 32 12.05 5.05 -5.19
CA PHE A 32 10.75 4.75 -4.63
C PHE A 32 10.02 6.07 -4.39
N VAL A 33 9.30 6.52 -5.40
CA VAL A 33 8.42 7.69 -5.29
C VAL A 33 7.02 7.17 -4.97
N LEU A 34 6.34 7.83 -4.04
CA LEU A 34 4.93 7.55 -3.79
C LEU A 34 4.12 7.82 -5.05
N THR A 35 3.03 7.07 -5.20
CA THR A 35 2.04 7.34 -6.24
C THR A 35 1.37 8.68 -5.96
N SER A 36 1.01 9.42 -7.01
CA SER A 36 0.36 10.72 -6.83
C SER A 36 -1.01 10.59 -6.16
N GLU A 37 -1.41 11.58 -5.36
CA GLU A 37 -2.75 11.66 -4.74
C GLU A 37 -3.85 11.42 -5.79
N LYS A 38 -3.72 12.05 -6.97
CA LYS A 38 -4.68 11.90 -8.08
C LYS A 38 -4.82 10.47 -8.59
N GLU A 39 -3.74 9.70 -8.62
CA GLU A 39 -3.77 8.30 -9.04
C GLU A 39 -4.38 7.41 -7.96
N LEU A 40 -4.08 7.69 -6.69
CA LEU A 40 -4.69 7.01 -5.55
C LEU A 40 -6.19 7.25 -5.49
N VAL A 41 -6.65 8.50 -5.63
CA VAL A 41 -8.08 8.85 -5.70
C VAL A 41 -8.78 8.10 -6.83
N LYS A 42 -8.16 8.01 -8.03
CA LYS A 42 -8.72 7.23 -9.15
C LYS A 42 -8.86 5.75 -8.81
N ALA A 43 -7.91 5.16 -8.10
CA ALA A 43 -7.99 3.77 -7.67
C ALA A 43 -9.17 3.56 -6.70
N PHE A 44 -9.36 4.45 -5.71
CA PHE A 44 -10.50 4.37 -4.80
C PHE A 44 -11.85 4.59 -5.51
N GLN A 45 -11.91 5.46 -6.53
CA GLN A 45 -13.12 5.65 -7.35
C GLN A 45 -13.56 4.39 -8.10
N VAL A 46 -12.64 3.45 -8.39
CA VAL A 46 -13.01 2.13 -8.95
C VAL A 46 -13.79 1.30 -7.93
N LEU A 47 -13.47 1.44 -6.63
CA LEU A 47 -14.16 0.77 -5.53
C LEU A 47 -15.48 1.47 -5.16
N ASP A 48 -15.52 2.79 -5.29
CA ASP A 48 -16.71 3.61 -5.09
C ASP A 48 -17.61 3.69 -6.35
N ALA A 49 -18.17 2.54 -6.75
CA ALA A 49 -19.09 2.47 -7.88
C ALA A 49 -20.32 3.40 -7.75
N GLY A 50 -20.66 3.79 -6.52
CA GLY A 50 -21.77 4.69 -6.21
C GLY A 50 -21.44 6.18 -6.27
N LYS A 51 -20.17 6.56 -6.49
CA LYS A 51 -19.68 7.95 -6.45
C LYS A 51 -20.08 8.68 -5.16
N LYS A 52 -19.98 7.99 -4.04
CA LYS A 52 -20.35 8.50 -2.71
C LYS A 52 -19.25 9.32 -2.05
N ASN A 53 -18.05 9.34 -2.64
CA ASN A 53 -16.82 9.93 -2.07
C ASN A 53 -16.29 9.22 -0.83
N TYR A 54 -16.71 7.97 -0.60
CA TYR A 54 -16.15 7.12 0.44
C TYR A 54 -16.18 5.65 0.01
N VAL A 55 -15.35 4.83 0.65
CA VAL A 55 -15.30 3.37 0.47
C VAL A 55 -15.58 2.70 1.81
N ALA A 56 -16.29 1.59 1.80
CA ALA A 56 -16.54 0.78 3.00
C ALA A 56 -15.31 -0.07 3.35
N ALA A 57 -15.10 -0.36 4.63
CA ALA A 57 -13.95 -1.15 5.09
C ALA A 57 -13.85 -2.48 4.36
N GLU A 58 -14.98 -3.16 4.18
CA GLU A 58 -15.10 -4.47 3.55
C GLU A 58 -14.66 -4.45 2.08
N ALA A 59 -14.90 -3.33 1.39
CA ALA A 59 -14.50 -3.19 -0.01
C ALA A 59 -12.98 -3.03 -0.14
N LEU A 60 -12.33 -2.37 0.82
CA LEU A 60 -10.87 -2.27 0.87
C LEU A 60 -10.25 -3.61 1.28
N GLU A 61 -10.81 -4.26 2.31
CA GLU A 61 -10.37 -5.57 2.79
C GLU A 61 -10.44 -6.63 1.70
N MET A 62 -11.51 -6.65 0.92
CA MET A 62 -11.62 -7.54 -0.23
C MET A 62 -10.44 -7.36 -1.19
N VAL A 63 -10.07 -6.13 -1.55
CA VAL A 63 -9.01 -5.88 -2.55
C VAL A 63 -7.60 -6.22 -2.05
N LEU A 64 -7.34 -6.00 -0.77
CA LEU A 64 -5.99 -6.11 -0.19
C LEU A 64 -5.73 -7.47 0.46
N THR A 65 -6.77 -8.25 0.72
CA THR A 65 -6.66 -9.64 1.19
C THR A 65 -6.76 -10.64 0.04
N SER A 66 -6.48 -11.90 0.35
CA SER A 66 -6.59 -13.00 -0.59
C SER A 66 -8.01 -13.21 -1.16
N GLU A 67 -9.04 -12.69 -0.49
CA GLU A 67 -10.45 -12.96 -0.84
C GLU A 67 -10.94 -12.17 -2.06
N GLY A 68 -10.39 -10.99 -2.33
CA GLY A 68 -10.68 -10.20 -3.53
C GLY A 68 -9.48 -10.02 -4.45
N ASN A 69 -8.50 -10.93 -4.39
CA ASN A 69 -7.57 -11.13 -5.48
C ASN A 69 -8.37 -11.25 -6.77
N PHE A 70 -8.28 -10.22 -7.61
CA PHE A 70 -8.84 -10.15 -8.95
C PHE A 70 -8.14 -11.22 -9.79
N GLY A 71 -8.52 -12.48 -9.57
CA GLY A 71 -7.76 -13.68 -9.91
C GLY A 71 -7.67 -13.99 -11.39
N ILE A 72 -7.87 -13.01 -12.29
CA ILE A 72 -7.85 -13.27 -13.74
C ILE A 72 -7.02 -12.30 -14.56
N LEU A 73 -6.59 -11.11 -14.11
CA LEU A 73 -6.00 -10.15 -15.08
C LEU A 73 -4.70 -9.40 -14.75
N MET A 74 -4.08 -9.58 -13.59
CA MET A 74 -2.75 -8.97 -13.36
C MET A 74 -1.78 -9.98 -12.78
N HIS A 75 -0.59 -10.05 -13.37
CA HIS A 75 0.48 -10.95 -13.00
C HIS A 75 0.71 -10.89 -11.48
N LYS A 76 0.56 -12.03 -10.79
CA LYS A 76 0.81 -12.21 -9.34
C LYS A 76 2.21 -11.73 -8.88
N SER A 77 3.12 -11.47 -9.82
CA SER A 77 4.45 -10.91 -9.54
C SER A 77 4.47 -9.38 -9.38
N LEU A 78 3.36 -8.67 -9.67
CA LEU A 78 3.25 -7.21 -9.56
C LEU A 78 2.39 -6.74 -8.39
N LEU A 79 1.41 -7.56 -7.98
CA LEU A 79 0.68 -7.38 -6.74
C LEU A 79 1.51 -8.08 -5.66
N GLY A 80 1.86 -7.37 -4.59
CA GLY A 80 2.66 -7.91 -3.49
C GLY A 80 1.98 -9.10 -2.79
N GLU A 81 2.52 -9.48 -1.65
CA GLU A 81 1.81 -10.44 -0.79
C GLU A 81 0.47 -9.85 -0.33
N PRO A 82 -0.62 -10.65 -0.31
CA PRO A 82 -1.87 -10.21 0.31
C PRO A 82 -1.62 -9.86 1.77
N PHE A 83 -2.35 -8.87 2.28
CA PHE A 83 -2.25 -8.48 3.67
C PHE A 83 -2.70 -9.63 4.57
N SER A 84 -1.96 -9.85 5.65
CA SER A 84 -2.41 -10.65 6.80
C SER A 84 -3.58 -9.95 7.50
N LYS A 85 -4.26 -10.68 8.40
CA LYS A 85 -5.37 -10.12 9.17
C LYS A 85 -4.89 -8.96 10.05
N GLU A 86 -3.72 -9.12 10.65
CA GLU A 86 -3.10 -8.12 11.51
C GLU A 86 -2.74 -6.84 10.72
N GLU A 87 -2.13 -6.98 9.54
CA GLU A 87 -1.80 -5.82 8.68
C GLU A 87 -3.06 -5.10 8.18
N MET A 88 -4.12 -5.87 7.87
CA MET A 88 -5.41 -5.27 7.52
C MET A 88 -6.02 -4.49 8.68
N GLU A 89 -5.97 -5.02 9.90
CA GLU A 89 -6.46 -4.34 11.09
C GLU A 89 -5.70 -3.03 11.34
N GLU A 90 -4.37 -3.04 11.24
CA GLU A 90 -3.53 -1.85 11.36
C GLU A 90 -3.85 -0.80 10.28
N MET A 91 -3.99 -1.22 9.03
CA MET A 91 -4.35 -0.32 7.93
C MET A 91 -5.74 0.28 8.10
N LEU A 92 -6.73 -0.51 8.50
CA LEU A 92 -8.10 -0.02 8.75
C LEU A 92 -8.14 0.95 9.93
N ALA A 93 -7.33 0.71 10.97
CA ALA A 93 -7.22 1.63 12.10
C ALA A 93 -6.66 3.01 11.68
N ALA A 94 -5.80 3.07 10.67
CA ALA A 94 -5.29 4.32 10.09
C ALA A 94 -6.25 4.96 9.08
N ALA A 95 -7.05 4.16 8.36
CA ALA A 95 -7.86 4.63 7.24
C ALA A 95 -9.31 4.99 7.60
N LEU A 96 -9.88 4.38 8.64
CA LEU A 96 -11.30 4.54 8.98
C LEU A 96 -11.58 5.82 9.76
N ASP A 97 -12.66 6.51 9.37
CA ASP A 97 -13.29 7.53 10.21
C ASP A 97 -13.85 6.84 11.48
N PRO A 98 -13.36 7.21 12.70
CA PRO A 98 -13.73 6.54 13.95
C PRO A 98 -15.23 6.61 14.29
N GLN A 99 -15.97 7.55 13.69
CA GLN A 99 -17.39 7.76 13.95
C GLN A 99 -18.27 7.07 12.92
N LYS A 100 -17.79 6.96 11.68
CA LYS A 100 -18.61 6.51 10.54
C LYS A 100 -18.30 5.09 10.07
N GLY A 101 -17.10 4.56 10.38
CA GLY A 101 -16.68 3.25 9.88
C GLY A 101 -16.53 3.22 8.36
N ILE A 102 -16.18 4.34 7.74
CA ILE A 102 -15.94 4.48 6.30
C ILE A 102 -14.58 5.13 6.06
N ILE A 103 -14.04 4.90 4.86
CA ILE A 103 -12.78 5.49 4.42
C ILE A 103 -13.11 6.68 3.51
N LEU A 104 -12.81 7.89 3.98
CA LEU A 104 -12.88 9.12 3.18
C LEU A 104 -11.63 9.19 2.31
N TYR A 105 -11.72 8.64 1.10
CA TYR A 105 -10.53 8.36 0.29
C TYR A 105 -9.83 9.58 -0.30
N GLN A 106 -10.44 10.77 -0.27
CA GLN A 106 -9.75 12.01 -0.65
C GLN A 106 -8.70 12.35 0.40
N ASP A 107 -9.11 12.42 1.66
CA ASP A 107 -8.23 12.71 2.79
C ASP A 107 -7.18 11.59 2.95
N TYR A 108 -7.61 10.33 2.84
CA TYR A 108 -6.70 9.20 2.97
C TYR A 108 -5.68 9.10 1.82
N ALA A 109 -6.05 9.51 0.59
CA ALA A 109 -5.11 9.52 -0.53
C ALA A 109 -4.01 10.57 -0.35
N ALA A 110 -4.30 11.72 0.26
CA ALA A 110 -3.30 12.74 0.58
C ALA A 110 -2.25 12.21 1.58
N ILE A 111 -2.72 11.51 2.62
CA ILE A 111 -1.83 10.84 3.59
C ILE A 111 -0.92 9.83 2.87
N LEU A 112 -1.48 8.98 2.02
CA LEU A 112 -0.74 7.96 1.27
C LEU A 112 0.23 8.54 0.22
N ALA A 113 -0.10 9.70 -0.36
CA ALA A 113 0.78 10.42 -1.27
C ALA A 113 1.94 11.12 -0.54
N GLY A 114 1.94 11.13 0.79
CA GLY A 114 2.90 11.85 1.61
C GLY A 114 2.74 13.36 1.49
N GLU A 115 1.53 13.84 1.21
CA GLU A 115 1.20 15.26 1.07
C GLU A 115 0.83 15.93 2.41
N ASP A 116 0.84 15.17 3.53
CA ASP A 116 0.80 15.70 4.89
C ASP A 116 2.18 16.26 5.29
N ASP A 117 2.50 17.44 4.76
CA ASP A 117 3.64 18.28 5.17
C ASP A 117 3.28 19.23 6.35
N GLU A 118 2.11 19.11 6.98
CA GLU A 118 1.70 20.01 8.08
C GLU A 118 1.06 19.29 9.28
N LEU A 119 1.90 18.74 10.16
CA LEU A 119 1.68 18.87 11.60
C LEU A 119 2.80 19.74 12.15
N GLY A 120 2.46 20.99 12.46
CA GLY A 120 3.35 22.01 13.04
C GLY A 120 3.83 21.72 14.45
#